data_AF-A0A970TGR2-F1
#
_entry.id   AF-A0A970TGR2-F1
#
_cell.length_a   1.000
_cell.length_b   1.000
_cell.length_c   1.000
_cell.angle_alpha   90.00
_cell.angle_beta   90.00
_cell.angle_gamma   90.00
#
_symmetry.space_group_name_H-M   'P 1'
#
loop_
_entity.id
_entity.type
_entity.pdbx_description
1 polymer ?
#
loop_
_entity_poly.entity_id
_entity_poly.type
_entity_poly.pdbx_seq_one_letter_code
_entity_poly.pdbx_strand_id
1 'polypeptide(L)'
;MKRVTIVTILISIVIIVGSCGLKRKNPLDPLSNPTIEVPKTIADLTVYTSSAGSTNKYVELHWTANHINNTDGYFIYRSLQYYGTYTKVDTTFTNNANHGSKPWHNVRSGEYWYKVSAFKDYNSGRLEGYACQPRWVSIP
;
A
#
# COMPACT_ATOMS: atom_id res chain seq x y z
N MET A 1 38.78 -7.81 27.92
CA MET A 1 38.06 -7.74 26.63
C MET A 1 37.27 -9.02 26.31
N LYS A 2 37.90 -10.21 26.20
CA LYS A 2 37.17 -11.48 25.90
C LYS A 2 35.96 -11.81 26.78
N ARG A 3 36.05 -11.61 28.12
CA ARG A 3 34.92 -11.84 29.04
C ARG A 3 33.73 -10.89 28.82
N VAL A 4 34.00 -9.63 28.50
CA VAL A 4 32.96 -8.64 28.21
C VAL A 4 32.24 -9.02 26.91
N THR A 5 32.99 -9.42 25.87
CA THR A 5 32.44 -9.89 24.60
C THR A 5 31.57 -11.15 24.75
N ILE A 6 31.98 -12.10 25.59
CA ILE A 6 31.19 -13.32 25.85
C ILE A 6 29.87 -12.99 26.55
N VAL A 7 29.88 -12.07 27.51
CA VAL A 7 28.67 -11.64 28.23
C VAL A 7 27.69 -10.91 27.31
N THR A 8 28.17 -10.01 26.44
CA THR A 8 27.28 -9.34 25.47
C THR A 8 26.67 -10.32 24.46
N ILE A 9 27.43 -11.32 24.00
CA ILE A 9 26.90 -12.38 23.11
C ILE A 9 25.80 -13.17 23.82
N LEU A 10 26.00 -13.59 25.08
CA LEU A 10 25.00 -14.32 25.86
C LEU A 10 23.71 -13.51 26.08
N ILE A 11 23.83 -12.22 26.41
CA ILE A 11 22.66 -11.34 26.58
C ILE A 11 21.89 -11.19 25.25
N SER A 12 22.61 -11.04 24.14
CA SER A 12 22.00 -10.95 22.80
C SER A 12 21.22 -12.22 22.46
N ILE A 13 21.79 -13.40 22.74
CA ILE A 13 21.14 -14.70 22.52
C ILE A 13 19.88 -14.82 23.38
N VAL A 14 19.96 -14.47 24.67
CA VAL A 14 18.79 -14.50 25.59
C VAL A 14 17.67 -13.60 25.09
N ILE A 15 17.99 -12.41 24.57
CA ILE A 15 16.99 -11.50 24.00
C ILE A 15 16.35 -12.10 22.73
N ILE A 16 17.14 -12.73 21.86
CA ILE A 16 16.65 -13.36 20.63
C ILE A 16 15.73 -14.55 20.94
N VAL A 17 16.12 -15.46 21.85
CA VAL A 17 15.26 -16.61 22.20
C VAL A 17 14.05 -16.22 23.06
N GLY A 18 14.15 -15.18 23.88
CA GLY A 18 13.04 -14.67 24.69
C GLY A 18 11.96 -13.95 23.89
N SER A 19 12.27 -13.51 22.67
CA SER A 19 11.32 -12.76 21.83
C SER A 19 10.16 -13.61 21.29
N CYS A 20 10.33 -14.94 21.18
CA CYS A 20 9.31 -15.83 20.64
C CYS A 20 8.05 -15.97 21.52
N GLY A 21 8.12 -15.56 22.80
CA GLY A 21 7.01 -15.66 23.76
C GLY A 21 6.22 -14.37 24.02
N LEU A 22 6.52 -13.26 23.32
CA LEU A 22 5.81 -12.00 23.52
C LEU A 22 4.37 -12.10 22.98
N LYS A 23 3.39 -11.82 23.85
CA LYS A 23 1.97 -11.77 23.44
C LYS A 23 1.79 -10.69 22.36
N ARG A 24 1.30 -11.09 21.19
CA ARG A 24 0.94 -10.16 20.12
C ARG A 24 -0.22 -9.28 20.62
N LYS A 25 0.03 -7.98 20.79
CA LYS A 25 -0.98 -6.98 21.22
C LYS A 25 -1.57 -6.17 20.06
N ASN A 26 -1.18 -6.46 18.82
CA ASN A 26 -1.76 -5.80 17.66
C ASN A 26 -3.23 -6.25 17.52
N PRO A 27 -4.21 -5.34 17.65
CA PRO A 27 -5.63 -5.69 17.55
C PRO A 27 -6.06 -6.05 16.12
N LEU A 28 -5.21 -5.77 15.13
CA LEU A 28 -5.39 -6.12 13.72
C LEU A 28 -4.46 -7.28 13.31
N ASP A 29 -4.16 -8.19 14.23
CA ASP A 29 -3.36 -9.38 13.93
C ASP A 29 -4.26 -10.55 13.48
N PRO A 30 -4.28 -10.87 12.17
CA PRO A 30 -5.12 -11.95 11.63
C PRO A 30 -4.73 -13.34 12.14
N LEU A 31 -3.51 -13.52 12.65
CA LEU A 31 -3.07 -14.82 13.18
C LEU A 31 -3.56 -15.07 14.61
N SER A 32 -3.90 -14.03 15.38
CA SER A 32 -4.46 -14.18 16.73
C SER A 32 -5.97 -13.91 16.80
N ASN A 33 -6.54 -13.25 15.79
CA ASN A 33 -7.96 -12.96 15.71
C ASN A 33 -8.56 -13.43 14.36
N PRO A 34 -9.35 -14.52 14.34
CA PRO A 34 -9.90 -15.09 13.11
C PRO A 34 -10.98 -14.22 12.46
N THR A 35 -11.48 -13.17 13.13
CA THR A 35 -12.44 -12.23 12.52
C THR A 35 -11.75 -11.15 11.69
N ILE A 36 -10.43 -11.04 11.80
CA ILE A 36 -9.61 -10.13 10.99
C ILE A 36 -9.19 -10.88 9.74
N GLU A 37 -9.57 -10.33 8.59
CA GLU A 37 -9.24 -10.86 7.27
C GLU A 37 -8.36 -9.81 6.58
N VAL A 38 -7.22 -10.24 6.05
CA VAL A 38 -6.33 -9.36 5.31
C VAL A 38 -6.99 -9.02 3.96
N PRO A 39 -7.12 -7.74 3.59
CA PRO A 39 -7.62 -7.35 2.28
C PRO A 39 -6.79 -7.99 1.16
N LYS A 40 -7.47 -8.53 0.16
CA LYS A 40 -6.83 -9.15 -1.00
C LYS A 40 -6.22 -8.08 -1.89
N THR A 41 -5.17 -8.46 -2.61
CA THR A 41 -4.63 -7.63 -3.69
C THR A 41 -5.68 -7.48 -4.80
N ILE A 42 -5.84 -6.26 -5.33
CA ILE A 42 -6.72 -6.03 -6.50
C ILE A 42 -6.22 -6.77 -7.74
N ALA A 43 -7.12 -7.00 -8.71
CA ALA A 43 -6.78 -7.54 -10.02
C ALA A 43 -6.93 -6.48 -11.12
N ASP A 44 -6.23 -6.70 -12.25
CA ASP A 44 -6.42 -5.98 -13.52
C ASP A 44 -6.33 -4.45 -13.45
N LEU A 45 -5.28 -3.92 -12.80
CA LEU A 45 -5.03 -2.48 -12.80
C LEU A 45 -4.75 -1.97 -14.22
N THR A 46 -5.68 -1.18 -14.74
CA THR A 46 -5.58 -0.45 -16.01
C THR A 46 -5.43 1.03 -15.76
N VAL A 47 -4.65 1.71 -16.60
CA VAL A 47 -4.30 3.12 -16.44
C VAL A 47 -4.43 3.83 -17.78
N TYR A 48 -5.11 4.97 -17.77
CA TYR A 48 -5.31 5.85 -18.93
C TYR A 48 -4.71 7.22 -18.64
N THR A 49 -4.23 7.91 -19.67
CA THR A 49 -3.62 9.24 -19.53
C THR A 49 -4.29 10.26 -20.43
N SER A 50 -4.14 11.53 -20.06
CA SER A 50 -4.45 12.65 -20.95
C SER A 50 -3.67 12.56 -22.26
N SER A 51 -4.29 13.00 -23.36
CA SER A 51 -3.62 13.15 -24.66
C SER A 51 -2.51 14.20 -24.63
N ALA A 52 -1.58 14.12 -25.58
CA ALA A 52 -0.44 15.04 -25.68
C ALA A 52 -0.86 16.51 -25.78
N GLY A 53 -1.93 16.80 -26.53
CA GLY A 53 -2.47 18.16 -26.69
C GLY A 53 -3.35 18.66 -25.55
N SER A 54 -3.58 17.87 -24.49
CA SER A 54 -4.43 18.29 -23.37
C SER A 54 -3.73 19.36 -22.53
N THR A 55 -4.41 20.49 -22.31
CA THR A 55 -3.96 21.57 -21.41
C THR A 55 -3.74 21.07 -19.99
N ASN A 56 -4.64 20.22 -19.50
CA ASN A 56 -4.55 19.60 -18.18
C ASN A 56 -4.10 18.15 -18.33
N LYS A 57 -3.09 17.75 -17.55
CA LYS A 57 -2.60 16.37 -17.53
C LYS A 57 -3.31 15.58 -16.46
N TYR A 58 -3.73 14.36 -16.81
CA TYR A 58 -4.43 13.47 -15.89
C TYR A 58 -4.03 12.01 -16.07
N VAL A 59 -4.30 11.22 -15.03
CA VAL A 59 -4.20 9.77 -14.97
C VAL A 59 -5.51 9.23 -14.40
N GLU A 60 -6.12 8.31 -15.12
CA GLU A 60 -7.31 7.59 -14.68
C GLU A 60 -6.95 6.13 -14.44
N LEU A 61 -7.29 5.61 -13.28
CA LEU A 61 -7.00 4.24 -12.86
C LEU A 61 -8.30 3.48 -12.68
N HIS A 62 -8.33 2.25 -13.18
CA HIS A 62 -9.45 1.31 -13.02
C HIS A 62 -8.92 -0.07 -12.65
N TRP A 63 -9.66 -0.80 -11.82
CA TRP A 63 -9.31 -2.17 -11.45
C TRP A 63 -10.54 -3.02 -11.18
N THR A 64 -10.34 -4.33 -11.13
CA THR A 64 -11.34 -5.28 -10.67
C THR A 64 -11.45 -5.17 -9.16
N ALA A 65 -12.63 -4.76 -8.67
CA ALA A 65 -12.90 -4.66 -7.24
C ALA A 65 -12.85 -6.02 -6.54
N ASN A 66 -12.34 -6.02 -5.31
CA ASN A 66 -12.54 -7.14 -4.41
C ASN A 66 -14.01 -7.22 -3.96
N HIS A 67 -14.39 -8.37 -3.41
CA HIS A 67 -15.69 -8.55 -2.80
C HIS A 67 -15.85 -7.62 -1.57
N ILE A 68 -17.04 -7.03 -1.39
CA ILE A 68 -17.34 -6.06 -0.32
C ILE A 68 -17.01 -6.59 1.08
N ASN A 69 -17.20 -7.89 1.31
CA ASN A 69 -16.86 -8.51 2.59
C ASN A 69 -15.35 -8.50 2.91
N ASN A 70 -14.46 -8.27 1.94
CA ASN A 70 -13.01 -8.27 2.14
C ASN A 70 -12.40 -6.86 2.07
N THR A 71 -13.10 -5.88 1.51
CA THR A 71 -12.51 -4.57 1.21
C THR A 71 -13.56 -3.47 1.32
N ASP A 72 -13.23 -2.42 2.08
CA ASP A 72 -14.06 -1.23 2.21
C ASP A 72 -13.60 -0.09 1.29
N GLY A 73 -12.33 -0.10 0.87
CA GLY A 73 -11.81 0.87 -0.09
C GLY A 73 -10.36 0.61 -0.46
N TYR A 74 -9.75 1.60 -1.11
CA TYR A 74 -8.44 1.47 -1.72
C TYR A 74 -7.57 2.69 -1.48
N PHE A 75 -6.27 2.46 -1.26
CA PHE A 75 -5.25 3.49 -1.29
C PHE A 75 -4.53 3.47 -2.63
N ILE A 76 -4.31 4.66 -3.19
CA ILE A 76 -3.56 4.82 -4.43
C ILE A 76 -2.21 5.43 -4.10
N TYR A 77 -1.17 4.82 -4.64
CA TYR A 77 0.20 5.21 -4.45
C TYR A 77 0.86 5.57 -5.76
N ARG A 78 1.81 6.51 -5.71
CA ARG A 78 2.60 6.94 -6.87
C ARG A 78 4.08 7.05 -6.52
N SER A 79 4.95 6.67 -7.46
CA SER A 79 6.39 6.87 -7.41
C SER A 79 6.92 7.37 -8.76
N LEU A 80 8.13 7.92 -8.75
CA LEU A 80 8.91 8.26 -9.96
C LEU A 80 9.76 7.09 -10.45
N GLN A 81 9.87 5.99 -9.69
CA GLN A 81 10.72 4.85 -10.03
C GLN A 81 10.05 3.53 -9.64
N TYR A 82 10.36 2.45 -10.37
CA TYR A 82 9.77 1.13 -10.14
C TYR A 82 9.98 0.63 -8.71
N TYR A 83 11.24 0.69 -8.24
CA TYR A 83 11.67 0.33 -6.87
C TYR A 83 11.82 1.57 -5.96
N GLY A 84 11.23 2.71 -6.32
CA GLY A 84 11.31 3.93 -5.55
C GLY A 84 10.39 3.93 -4.32
N THR A 85 10.47 5.00 -3.54
CA THR A 85 9.48 5.29 -2.50
C THR A 85 8.14 5.62 -3.14
N TYR A 86 7.07 4.96 -2.69
CA TYR A 86 5.71 5.20 -3.13
C TYR A 86 5.00 6.07 -2.10
N THR A 87 4.44 7.20 -2.54
CA THR A 87 3.66 8.10 -1.69
C THR A 87 2.18 7.83 -1.92
N LYS A 88 1.40 7.74 -0.84
CA LYS A 88 -0.06 7.69 -0.95
C LYS A 88 -0.55 9.03 -1.49
N VAL A 89 -1.14 9.00 -2.67
CA VAL A 89 -1.66 10.19 -3.35
C VAL A 89 -3.16 10.31 -3.25
N ASP A 90 -3.87 9.24 -2.91
CA ASP A 90 -5.34 9.25 -2.84
C ASP A 90 -5.90 8.07 -2.02
N THR A 91 -7.18 8.19 -1.67
CA THR A 91 -8.00 7.16 -1.01
C THR A 91 -9.40 7.19 -1.63
N THR A 92 -9.86 6.05 -2.15
CA THR A 92 -11.19 5.92 -2.76
C THR A 92 -11.96 4.76 -2.16
N PHE A 93 -13.28 4.79 -2.28
CA PHE A 93 -14.19 3.71 -1.88
C PHE A 93 -14.85 3.04 -3.09
N THR A 94 -14.44 3.43 -4.30
CA THR A 94 -14.83 2.81 -5.58
C THR A 94 -13.64 2.10 -6.21
N ASN A 95 -13.85 1.42 -7.34
CA ASN A 95 -12.79 0.70 -8.06
C ASN A 95 -12.09 1.54 -9.13
N ASN A 96 -12.13 2.86 -8.97
CA ASN A 96 -11.51 3.81 -9.89
C ASN A 96 -10.99 5.05 -9.16
N ALA A 97 -10.00 5.71 -9.76
CA ALA A 97 -9.47 6.98 -9.30
C ALA A 97 -9.09 7.86 -10.49
N ASN A 98 -9.26 9.17 -10.37
CA ASN A 98 -8.88 10.12 -11.40
C ASN A 98 -8.03 11.24 -10.81
N HIS A 99 -6.77 11.30 -11.20
CA HIS A 99 -5.79 12.28 -10.76
C HIS A 99 -5.52 13.27 -11.88
N GLY A 100 -5.59 14.57 -11.61
CA GLY A 100 -5.21 15.63 -12.55
C GLY A 100 -6.37 16.23 -13.34
N SER A 101 -7.55 15.61 -13.34
CA SER A 101 -8.76 16.21 -13.92
C SER A 101 -9.36 17.34 -13.07
N LYS A 102 -8.93 17.46 -11.80
CA LYS A 102 -9.37 18.51 -10.86
C LYS A 102 -8.17 19.28 -10.30
N PRO A 103 -8.32 20.59 -9.99
CA PRO A 103 -7.21 21.46 -9.58
C PRO A 103 -6.45 21.01 -8.32
N TRP A 104 -7.11 20.30 -7.39
CA TRP A 104 -6.50 19.80 -6.16
C TRP A 104 -5.75 18.47 -6.34
N HIS A 105 -5.74 17.92 -7.56
CA HIS A 105 -5.18 16.61 -7.88
C HIS A 105 -4.13 16.67 -9.00
N ASN A 106 -3.44 17.81 -9.17
CA ASN A 106 -2.58 18.08 -10.33
C ASN A 106 -1.57 16.96 -10.63
N VAL A 107 -1.52 16.60 -11.90
CA VAL A 107 -0.48 15.73 -12.48
C VAL A 107 0.26 16.53 -13.55
N ARG A 108 1.55 16.26 -13.74
CA ARG A 108 2.38 16.90 -14.77
C ARG A 108 2.79 15.86 -15.81
N SER A 109 3.27 16.32 -16.95
CA SER A 109 3.92 15.42 -17.91
C SER A 109 5.14 14.76 -17.27
N GLY A 110 5.42 13.52 -17.67
CA GLY A 110 6.49 12.72 -17.11
C GLY A 110 6.10 11.26 -16.90
N GLU A 111 7.05 10.51 -16.36
CA GLU A 111 6.91 9.08 -16.10
C GLU A 111 6.60 8.83 -14.63
N TYR A 112 5.63 7.95 -14.39
CA TYR A 112 5.20 7.58 -13.06
C TYR A 112 4.98 6.08 -12.95
N TRP A 113 4.99 5.61 -11.71
CA TRP A 113 4.59 4.25 -11.35
C TRP A 113 3.47 4.32 -10.33
N TYR A 114 2.38 3.60 -10.59
CA TYR A 114 1.21 3.55 -9.71
C TYR A 114 1.05 2.17 -9.08
N LYS A 115 0.58 2.15 -7.83
CA LYS A 115 0.13 0.95 -7.12
C LYS A 115 -1.20 1.25 -6.44
N VAL A 116 -1.98 0.20 -6.21
CA VAL A 116 -3.21 0.24 -5.43
C VAL A 116 -3.18 -0.87 -4.41
N SER A 117 -3.50 -0.56 -3.15
CA SER A 117 -3.75 -1.55 -2.11
C SER A 117 -5.19 -1.42 -1.63
N ALA A 118 -5.80 -2.54 -1.29
CA ALA A 118 -7.09 -2.57 -0.62
C ALA A 118 -6.91 -2.34 0.88
N PHE A 119 -7.90 -1.74 1.53
CA PHE A 119 -8.00 -1.70 2.98
C PHE A 119 -9.37 -2.18 3.46
N LYS A 120 -9.41 -2.57 4.72
CA LYS A 120 -10.64 -2.90 5.45
C LYS A 120 -10.62 -2.24 6.82
N ASP A 121 -11.76 -1.71 7.21
CA ASP A 121 -11.98 -1.04 8.47
C ASP A 121 -12.51 -2.00 9.53
N TYR A 122 -11.96 -1.85 10.72
CA TYR A 122 -12.37 -2.53 11.93
C TYR A 122 -12.52 -1.50 13.05
N ASN A 123 -13.22 -1.85 14.11
CA ASN A 123 -13.37 -0.96 15.27
C ASN A 123 -12.01 -0.55 15.88
N SER A 124 -10.99 -1.40 15.74
CA SER A 124 -9.63 -1.17 16.22
C SER A 124 -8.74 -0.40 15.24
N GLY A 125 -9.24 -0.08 14.04
CA GLY A 125 -8.52 0.68 13.03
C GLY A 125 -8.61 0.06 11.63
N ARG A 126 -7.78 0.60 10.73
CA ARG A 126 -7.75 0.20 9.33
C ARG A 126 -6.61 -0.78 9.08
N LEU A 127 -6.94 -1.92 8.47
CA LEU A 127 -5.97 -2.90 8.01
C LEU A 127 -5.78 -2.72 6.49
N GLU A 128 -4.55 -2.47 6.08
CA GLU A 128 -4.15 -2.40 4.67
C GLU A 128 -3.63 -3.77 4.21
N GLY A 129 -4.07 -4.21 3.03
CA GLY A 129 -3.58 -5.42 2.37
C GLY A 129 -2.33 -5.17 1.52
N TYR A 130 -1.90 -6.21 0.79
CA TYR A 130 -0.78 -6.06 -0.13
C TYR A 130 -1.16 -5.17 -1.31
N ALA A 131 -0.25 -4.27 -1.69
CA ALA A 131 -0.39 -3.49 -2.91
C ALA A 131 -0.19 -4.37 -4.14
N CYS A 132 -0.87 -4.04 -5.24
CA CYS A 132 -0.65 -4.68 -6.53
C CYS A 132 0.74 -4.38 -7.10
N GLN A 133 1.08 -5.08 -8.19
CA GLN A 133 2.33 -4.82 -8.91
C GLN A 133 2.34 -3.39 -9.49
N PRO A 134 3.49 -2.71 -9.48
CA PRO A 134 3.59 -1.38 -10.07
C PRO A 134 3.15 -1.33 -11.54
N ARG A 135 2.39 -0.30 -11.89
CA ARG A 135 2.07 0.04 -13.28
C ARG A 135 2.76 1.30 -13.73
N TRP A 136 3.62 1.17 -14.73
CA TRP A 136 4.26 2.30 -15.39
C TRP A 136 3.26 3.06 -16.24
N VAL A 137 3.40 4.38 -16.25
CA VAL A 137 2.64 5.28 -17.09
C VAL A 137 3.52 6.43 -17.54
N SER A 138 3.42 6.79 -18.82
CA SER A 138 4.02 8.00 -19.37
C SER A 138 2.93 8.98 -19.75
N ILE A 139 3.04 10.18 -19.20
CA ILE A 139 2.09 11.26 -19.41
C ILE A 139 2.75 12.25 -20.39
N PRO A 140 2.17 12.41 -21.59
CA PRO A 140 2.73 13.25 -22.63
C PRO A 140 2.63 14.75 -22.28
#